data_AF-M3BBP2-F1
#
_entry.id   AF-M3BBP2-F1
#
_cell.length_a   1.000
_cell.length_b   1.000
_cell.length_c   1.000
_cell.angle_alpha   90.00
_cell.angle_beta   90.00
_cell.angle_gamma   90.00
#
_symmetry.space_group_name_H-M   'P 1'
#
loop_
_entity.id
_entity.type
_entity.pdbx_description
1 polymer ?
#
loop_
_entity_poly.entity_id
_entity_poly.type
_entity_poly.pdbx_seq_one_letter_code
_entity_poly.pdbx_strand_id
1 'polypeptide(L)'
;MDEEEDRRLYAIAPEISRVTVGLLRTVVGLEPAERVPEEALGVADDVLARLGTDGLRSLVMSLAGWAAVGMENVAQLTGKTYEALVDEIELTCLEANPEG
;
A
#
# COMPACT_ATOMS: atom_id res chain seq x y z
N MET A 1 13.26 18.12 -3.96
CA MET A 1 12.40 18.10 -2.77
C MET A 1 12.73 19.34 -1.99
N ASP A 2 11.70 20.05 -1.55
CA ASP A 2 11.85 21.27 -0.75
C ASP A 2 12.16 20.89 0.72
N GLU A 3 13.06 21.60 1.38
CA GLU A 3 13.46 21.28 2.78
C GLU A 3 12.28 21.42 3.75
N GLU A 4 11.31 22.27 3.43
CA GLU A 4 10.08 22.41 4.20
C GLU A 4 9.14 21.22 3.99
N GLU A 5 9.02 20.75 2.75
CA GLU A 5 8.27 19.54 2.39
C GLU A 5 8.83 18.31 3.12
N ASP A 6 10.15 18.13 3.09
CA ASP A 6 10.82 17.03 3.80
C ASP A 6 10.54 17.11 5.31
N ARG A 7 10.63 18.30 5.90
CA ARG A 7 10.36 18.49 7.33
C ARG A 7 8.92 18.13 7.70
N ARG A 8 7.95 18.51 6.87
CA ARG A 8 6.54 18.13 7.08
C ARG A 8 6.35 16.62 6.98
N LEU A 9 6.94 15.98 5.98
CA LEU A 9 6.87 14.53 5.78
C LEU A 9 7.55 13.74 6.92
N TYR A 10 8.70 14.20 7.42
CA TYR A 10 9.39 13.58 8.55
C TYR A 10 8.57 13.65 9.84
N ALA A 11 7.84 14.74 10.07
CA ALA A 11 7.01 14.89 11.27
C ALA A 11 5.84 13.89 11.31
N ILE A 12 5.26 13.55 10.15
CA ILE A 12 4.11 12.63 10.05
C ILE A 12 4.51 11.16 9.91
N ALA A 13 5.75 10.87 9.53
CA ALA A 13 6.20 9.51 9.21
C ALA A 13 5.96 8.46 10.32
N PRO A 14 6.15 8.76 11.63
CA PRO A 14 5.89 7.77 12.69
C PRO A 14 4.41 7.42 12.83
N GLU A 15 3.51 8.40 12.66
CA GLU A 15 2.07 8.17 12.71
C GLU A 15 1.63 7.36 11.49
N ILE A 16 2.09 7.75 10.30
CA ILE A 16 1.81 7.02 9.06
C ILE A 16 2.31 5.59 9.15
N SER A 17 3.50 5.34 9.68
CA SER A 17 4.01 3.97 9.86
C SER A 17 3.07 3.10 10.69
N ARG A 18 2.45 3.65 11.74
CA ARG A 18 1.46 2.93 12.56
C ARG A 18 0.16 2.69 11.79
N VAL A 19 -0.31 3.69 11.04
CA VAL A 19 -1.49 3.55 10.19
C VAL A 19 -1.27 2.48 9.13
N THR A 20 -0.14 2.50 8.43
CA THR A 20 0.23 1.49 7.43
C THR A 20 0.21 0.09 8.02
N VAL A 21 0.87 -0.13 9.17
CA VAL A 21 0.88 -1.44 9.84
C VAL A 21 -0.52 -1.85 10.30
N GLY A 22 -1.33 -0.89 10.79
CA GLY A 22 -2.72 -1.13 11.16
C GLY A 22 -3.55 -1.61 9.97
N LEU A 23 -3.48 -0.90 8.84
CA LEU A 23 -4.15 -1.29 7.60
C LEU A 23 -3.71 -2.68 7.14
N LEU A 24 -2.40 -2.93 7.05
CA LEU A 24 -1.87 -4.23 6.62
C LEU A 24 -2.36 -5.37 7.52
N ARG A 25 -2.46 -5.16 8.85
CA ARG A 25 -3.04 -6.16 9.76
C ARG A 25 -4.52 -6.44 9.52
N THR A 26 -5.26 -5.47 8.99
CA THR A 26 -6.67 -5.62 8.65
C THR A 26 -6.84 -6.34 7.30
N VAL A 27 -6.04 -5.98 6.30
CA VAL A 27 -6.28 -6.42 4.90
C VAL A 27 -5.51 -7.66 4.48
N VAL A 28 -4.37 -7.97 5.12
CA VAL A 28 -3.59 -9.18 4.76
C VAL A 28 -4.37 -10.42 5.17
N GLY A 29 -4.68 -11.27 4.19
CA GLY A 29 -5.49 -12.48 4.38
C GLY A 29 -6.98 -12.22 4.53
N LEU A 30 -7.45 -11.01 4.20
CA LEU A 30 -8.87 -10.68 4.18
C LEU A 30 -9.55 -11.37 3.00
N GLU A 31 -10.64 -12.07 3.29
CA GLU A 31 -11.46 -12.75 2.29
C GLU A 31 -12.92 -12.22 2.33
N PRO A 32 -13.57 -12.03 1.17
CA PRO A 32 -12.96 -12.15 -0.17
C PRO A 32 -12.08 -10.93 -0.50
N ALA A 33 -11.13 -11.09 -1.44
CA ALA A 33 -10.10 -10.09 -1.75
C ALA A 33 -10.67 -8.72 -2.17
N GLU A 34 -11.88 -8.70 -2.73
CA GLU A 34 -12.61 -7.49 -3.15
C GLU A 34 -12.99 -6.57 -1.98
N ARG A 35 -12.87 -7.04 -0.73
CA ARG A 35 -13.05 -6.19 0.47
C ARG A 35 -11.82 -5.37 0.83
N VAL A 36 -10.64 -5.74 0.32
CA VAL A 36 -9.39 -5.01 0.60
C VAL A 36 -9.49 -3.54 0.18
N PRO A 37 -10.01 -3.19 -1.02
CA PRO A 37 -10.23 -1.79 -1.41
C PRO A 37 -11.16 -1.02 -0.47
N GLU A 38 -12.22 -1.64 0.06
CA GLU A 38 -13.17 -0.97 0.97
C GLU A 38 -12.49 -0.55 2.28
N GLU A 39 -11.76 -1.47 2.91
CA GLU A 39 -11.01 -1.19 4.14
C GLU A 39 -9.88 -0.17 3.90
N ALA A 40 -9.19 -0.29 2.76
CA ALA A 40 -8.15 0.65 2.37
C ALA A 40 -8.69 2.06 2.11
N LEU A 41 -9.86 2.18 1.49
CA LEU A 41 -10.52 3.47 1.23
C LEU A 41 -10.89 4.18 2.53
N GLY A 42 -11.46 3.46 3.51
CA GLY A 42 -11.78 4.03 4.82
C GLY A 42 -10.54 4.60 5.52
N VAL A 43 -9.42 3.87 5.48
CA VAL A 43 -8.16 4.37 6.06
C VAL A 43 -7.60 5.56 5.27
N ALA A 44 -7.71 5.56 3.94
CA ALA A 44 -7.26 6.67 3.11
C ALA A 44 -8.06 7.96 3.40
N ASP A 45 -9.38 7.85 3.54
CA ASP A 45 -10.27 8.97 3.89
C ASP A 45 -9.94 9.51 5.28
N ASP A 46 -9.73 8.64 6.27
CA ASP A 46 -9.33 9.03 7.62
C ASP A 46 -7.98 9.76 7.65
N VAL A 47 -7.00 9.26 6.90
CA VAL A 47 -5.67 9.89 6.77
C VAL A 47 -5.80 11.25 6.09
N LEU A 48 -6.57 11.35 5.01
CA LEU A 48 -6.80 12.60 4.32
C LEU A 48 -7.47 13.63 5.24
N ALA A 49 -8.46 13.22 6.01
CA ALA A 49 -9.17 14.10 6.95
C ALA A 49 -8.27 14.59 8.09
N ARG A 50 -7.35 13.75 8.60
CA ARG A 50 -6.53 14.06 9.77
C ARG A 50 -5.19 14.71 9.44
N LEU A 51 -4.55 14.27 8.36
CA LEU A 51 -3.15 14.57 8.02
C LEU A 51 -3.03 15.23 6.64
N GLY A 52 -4.14 15.42 5.94
CA GLY A 52 -4.16 16.06 4.62
C GLY A 52 -3.45 15.25 3.54
N THR A 53 -3.13 15.93 2.44
CA THR A 53 -2.50 15.33 1.26
C THR A 53 -1.08 14.83 1.53
N ASP A 54 -0.34 15.50 2.42
CA ASP A 54 1.00 15.05 2.84
C ASP A 54 0.92 13.71 3.57
N GLY A 55 -0.11 13.55 4.44
CA GLY A 55 -0.47 12.28 5.07
C GLY A 55 -0.75 11.17 4.06
N LEU A 56 -1.65 11.43 3.11
CA LEU A 56 -2.01 10.45 2.09
C LEU A 56 -0.81 10.06 1.22
N ARG A 57 0.02 11.03 0.81
CA ARG A 57 1.24 10.77 0.06
C ARG A 57 2.21 9.89 0.83
N SER A 58 2.40 10.17 2.12
CA SER A 58 3.27 9.38 2.99
C SER A 58 2.74 7.95 3.17
N LEU A 59 1.42 7.78 3.30
CA LEU A 59 0.77 6.46 3.36
C LEU A 59 1.04 5.66 2.08
N VAL A 60 0.83 6.27 0.90
CA VAL A 60 1.10 5.63 -0.40
C VAL A 60 2.56 5.22 -0.52
N MET A 61 3.50 6.10 -0.16
CA MET A 61 4.93 5.78 -0.17
C MET A 61 5.26 4.62 0.77
N SER A 62 4.68 4.60 1.97
CA SER A 62 4.89 3.54 2.95
C SER A 62 4.37 2.19 2.45
N LEU A 63 3.15 2.16 1.90
CA LEU A 63 2.54 0.96 1.33
C LEU A 63 3.32 0.44 0.12
N ALA A 64 3.76 1.31 -0.79
CA ALA A 64 4.59 0.93 -1.93
C ALA A 64 5.91 0.30 -1.48
N GLY A 65 6.55 0.85 -0.45
CA GLY A 65 7.76 0.28 0.14
C GLY A 65 7.54 -1.13 0.70
N TRP A 66 6.46 -1.34 1.46
CA TRP A 66 6.14 -2.66 1.99
C TRP A 66 5.73 -3.67 0.91
N ALA A 67 5.01 -3.22 -0.12
CA ALA A 67 4.66 -4.06 -1.26
C ALA A 67 5.92 -4.54 -1.99
N ALA A 68 6.87 -3.65 -2.28
CA ALA A 68 8.14 -4.00 -2.90
C ALA A 68 8.94 -5.02 -2.07
N VAL A 69 9.11 -4.77 -0.77
CA VAL A 69 9.80 -5.70 0.14
C VAL A 69 9.10 -7.05 0.19
N GLY A 70 7.76 -7.06 0.20
CA GLY A 70 6.96 -8.29 0.14
C GLY A 70 7.23 -9.09 -1.14
N MET A 71 7.20 -8.42 -2.30
CA MET A 71 7.47 -9.04 -3.60
C MET A 71 8.90 -9.57 -3.71
N GLU A 72 9.90 -8.83 -3.24
CA GLU A 72 11.30 -9.27 -3.21
C GLU A 72 11.47 -10.55 -2.39
N ASN A 73 10.83 -10.62 -1.22
CA ASN A 73 10.83 -11.84 -0.39
C ASN A 73 10.14 -13.01 -1.11
N VAL A 74 9.00 -12.79 -1.75
CA VAL A 74 8.30 -13.84 -2.53
C VAL A 74 9.15 -14.32 -3.70
N ALA A 75 9.80 -13.41 -4.43
CA ALA A 75 10.69 -13.76 -5.53
C ALA A 75 11.86 -14.62 -5.04
N GLN A 76 12.49 -14.24 -3.92
CA GLN A 76 13.58 -15.01 -3.32
C GLN A 76 13.12 -16.42 -2.91
N LEU A 77 11.91 -16.56 -2.36
CA LEU A 77 11.37 -17.84 -1.90
C LEU A 77 10.91 -18.76 -3.05
N THR A 78 10.39 -18.17 -4.13
CA THR A 78 9.78 -18.92 -5.25
C THR A 78 10.72 -19.11 -6.44
N GLY A 79 11.81 -18.34 -6.51
CA GLY A 79 12.71 -18.28 -7.67
C GLY A 79 12.11 -17.58 -8.90
N LYS A 80 10.92 -16.97 -8.77
CA LYS A 80 10.31 -16.17 -9.84
C LYS A 80 11.06 -14.85 -10.03
N THR A 81 10.98 -14.31 -11.24
CA THR A 81 11.44 -12.94 -11.51
C THR A 81 10.46 -11.93 -10.92
N TYR A 82 10.93 -10.70 -10.66
CA TYR A 82 10.05 -9.61 -10.21
C TYR A 82 8.96 -9.29 -11.24
N GLU A 83 9.30 -9.34 -12.53
CA GLU A 83 8.36 -9.16 -13.64
C GLU A 83 7.22 -10.18 -13.58
N ALA A 84 7.54 -11.46 -13.42
CA ALA A 84 6.52 -12.51 -13.31
C ALA A 84 5.57 -12.33 -12.10
N LEU A 85 6.06 -11.77 -10.99
CA LEU A 85 5.20 -11.47 -9.83
C LEU A 85 4.28 -10.27 -10.08
N VAL A 86 4.75 -9.26 -10.82
CA VAL A 86 3.93 -8.11 -11.20
C VAL A 86 2.86 -8.52 -12.21
N ASP A 87 3.23 -9.35 -13.19
CA ASP A 87 2.29 -9.89 -14.18
C ASP A 87 1.17 -10.71 -13.52
N GLU A 88 1.47 -11.45 -12.45
CA GLU A 88 0.45 -12.18 -11.68
C GLU A 88 -0.56 -11.25 -10.99
N ILE A 89 -0.13 -10.07 -10.52
CA ILE A 89 -1.01 -9.06 -9.95
C ILE A 89 -1.88 -8.45 -11.05
N GLU A 90 -1.30 -8.11 -12.20
CA GLU A 90 -2.04 -7.59 -13.35
C GLU A 90 -3.10 -8.59 -13.82
N LEU A 91 -2.74 -9.87 -13.94
CA LEU A 91 -3.66 -10.94 -14.29
C LEU A 91 -4.80 -11.06 -13.27
N THR A 92 -4.49 -11.05 -11.98
CA THR A 92 -5.50 -11.11 -10.90
C THR A 92 -6.48 -9.93 -10.99
N CYS A 93 -6.00 -8.72 -11.29
CA CYS A 93 -6.85 -7.55 -11.47
C CYS A 93 -7.77 -7.68 -12.70
N LEU A 94 -7.25 -8.21 -13.81
CA LEU A 94 -8.05 -8.45 -15.03
C LEU A 94 -9.11 -9.53 -14.81
N GLU A 95 -8.79 -10.57 -14.04
CA GLU A 95 -9.75 -11.63 -13.69
C GLU A 95 -10.84 -11.14 -12.74
N ALA A 96 -10.51 -10.24 -11.81
CA ALA A 96 -11.47 -9.62 -10.90
C ALA A 96 -12.41 -8.61 -11.59
N ASN A 97 -11.93 -7.93 -12.65
CA ASN A 97 -12.71 -6.97 -13.44
C ASN A 97 -12.65 -7.33 -14.94
N PRO A 98 -13.35 -8.38 -15.40
CA PRO A 98 -13.25 -8.89 -16.77
C PRO A 98 -13.80 -7.93 -17.85
N GLU A 99 -14.51 -6.87 -17.46
CA GLU A 99 -15.10 -5.88 -18.37
C GLU A 99 -14.34 -4.54 -18.45
N GLY A 100 -13.33 -4.32 -17.60
CA GLY A 100 -12.56 -3.07 -17.52
C GLY A 100 -13.10 -2.05 -16.53
#